data_AF-A0A8S3HR12-F1
#
_entry.id   AF-A0A8S3HR12-F1
#
_cell.length_a   1.000
_cell.length_b   1.000
_cell.length_c   1.000
_cell.angle_alpha   90.00
_cell.angle_beta   90.00
_cell.angle_gamma   90.00
#
_symmetry.space_group_name_H-M   'P 1'
#
loop_
_entity.id
_entity.type
_entity.pdbx_description
1 polymer ?
#
loop_
_entity_poly.entity_id
_entity_poly.type
_entity_poly.pdbx_seq_one_letter_code
_entity_poly.pdbx_strand_id
1 'polypeptide(L)'
;REHLESTMSELGIDMDNKEDSHYVAKMHETRSRSLSRPATKRKREDSEGNVRSSSKVPRDKSGVRDVKMATKARKINKLGQRKMNLDARLGESDRRIFTEKPKHLFSGKRSSGKTDRR
;
A
#
# COMPACT_ATOMS: atom_id res chain seq x y z
N ARG A 1 34.54 25.85 -9.21
CA ARG A 1 35.18 24.85 -10.10
C ARG A 1 36.66 24.95 -9.84
N GLU A 2 37.29 26.04 -10.25
CA GLU A 2 38.71 26.38 -10.05
C GLU A 2 39.30 26.02 -8.68
N HIS A 3 38.65 26.37 -7.56
CA HIS A 3 39.20 26.05 -6.23
C HIS A 3 39.28 24.53 -5.93
N LEU A 4 38.23 23.76 -6.25
CA LEU A 4 38.24 22.31 -6.06
C LEU A 4 39.21 21.63 -7.04
N GLU A 5 39.34 22.21 -8.24
CA GLU A 5 40.16 21.65 -9.29
C GLU A 5 41.65 21.88 -9.02
N SER A 6 42.00 23.08 -8.57
CA SER A 6 43.34 23.44 -8.12
C SER A 6 43.78 22.59 -6.93
N THR A 7 42.93 22.46 -5.91
CA THR A 7 43.27 21.70 -4.70
C THR A 7 43.46 20.21 -4.98
N MET A 8 42.63 19.61 -5.84
CA MET A 8 42.78 18.19 -6.18
C MET A 8 43.98 17.95 -7.11
N SER A 9 44.25 18.86 -8.04
CA SER A 9 45.45 18.80 -8.88
C SER A 9 46.74 19.00 -8.07
N GLU A 10 46.72 19.87 -7.06
CA GLU A 10 47.83 20.10 -6.13
C GLU A 10 48.10 18.87 -5.24
N LEU A 11 47.06 18.11 -4.91
CA LEU A 11 47.17 16.81 -4.26
C LEU A 11 47.62 15.68 -5.22
N GLY A 12 47.96 16.00 -6.47
CA GLY A 12 48.49 15.07 -7.47
C GLY A 12 47.43 14.21 -8.15
N ILE A 13 46.15 14.57 -8.06
CA ILE A 13 45.06 13.85 -8.70
C ILE A 13 44.85 14.44 -10.10
N ASP A 14 44.97 13.60 -11.14
CA ASP A 14 44.73 14.01 -12.52
C ASP A 14 43.27 14.46 -12.69
N MET A 15 43.18 15.65 -13.24
CA MET A 15 42.02 16.48 -13.30
C MET A 15 41.86 17.06 -14.73
N ASP A 16 42.37 16.38 -15.76
CA ASP A 16 42.18 16.85 -17.14
C ASP A 16 40.93 16.22 -17.80
N ASN A 17 40.54 15.01 -17.41
CA ASN A 17 39.41 14.26 -17.98
C ASN A 17 38.10 14.40 -17.17
N LYS A 18 37.60 15.62 -16.97
CA LYS A 18 36.45 15.86 -16.06
C LYS A 18 35.08 15.99 -16.70
N GLU A 19 34.99 16.02 -18.03
CA GLU A 19 33.73 16.25 -18.74
C GLU A 19 32.69 15.16 -18.42
N ASP A 20 33.14 13.92 -18.19
CA ASP A 20 32.31 12.77 -17.81
C ASP A 20 32.14 12.58 -16.29
N SER A 21 32.71 13.46 -15.46
CA SER A 21 32.63 13.31 -14.01
C SER A 21 31.22 13.56 -13.47
N HIS A 22 30.82 12.80 -12.44
CA HIS A 22 29.47 12.88 -11.87
C HIS A 22 29.06 14.27 -11.38
N TYR A 23 30.00 15.11 -10.94
CA TYR A 23 29.69 16.46 -10.48
C TYR A 23 29.53 17.46 -11.62
N VAL A 24 30.19 17.25 -12.77
CA VAL A 24 30.00 18.04 -14.00
C VAL A 24 28.72 17.61 -14.71
N ALA A 25 28.48 16.30 -14.84
CA ALA A 25 27.27 15.74 -15.46
C ALA A 25 25.98 16.16 -14.75
N LYS A 26 25.95 16.05 -13.41
CA LYS A 26 24.81 16.51 -12.58
C LYS A 26 24.57 18.02 -12.72
N MET A 27 25.61 18.79 -13.01
CA MET A 27 25.50 20.23 -13.20
C MET A 27 24.95 20.57 -14.60
N HIS A 28 25.40 19.88 -15.65
CA HIS A 28 24.84 20.00 -17.00
C HIS A 28 23.35 19.62 -17.05
N GLU A 29 22.94 18.60 -16.31
CA GLU A 29 21.53 18.19 -16.18
C GLU A 29 20.65 19.32 -15.57
N THR A 30 21.22 20.14 -14.68
CA THR A 30 20.50 21.21 -13.98
C THR A 30 20.44 22.55 -14.70
N ARG A 31 21.19 22.75 -15.79
CA ARG A 31 21.36 24.07 -16.42
C ARG A 31 20.24 24.47 -17.37
N SER A 32 19.40 23.53 -17.81
CA SER A 32 18.58 23.76 -19.02
C SER A 32 17.08 24.03 -18.79
N ARG A 33 16.55 23.94 -17.57
CA ARG A 33 15.13 24.27 -17.33
C ARG A 33 14.95 24.90 -15.96
N SER A 34 14.37 26.11 -15.94
CA SER A 34 13.84 26.79 -14.77
C SER A 34 12.62 26.06 -14.18
N LEU A 35 12.76 24.77 -13.87
CA LEU A 35 11.91 24.09 -12.91
C LEU A 35 12.53 24.39 -11.55
N SER A 36 12.02 25.45 -10.91
CA SER A 36 12.42 25.86 -9.59
C SER A 36 12.34 24.67 -8.62
N ARG A 37 13.51 24.16 -8.22
CA ARG A 37 13.80 23.13 -7.21
C ARG A 37 13.57 21.68 -7.70
N PRO A 38 14.52 20.76 -7.44
CA PRO A 38 14.23 19.33 -7.58
C PRO A 38 13.04 18.98 -6.68
N ALA A 39 12.12 18.15 -7.16
CA ALA A 39 10.95 17.73 -6.39
C ALA A 39 11.42 17.13 -5.06
N THR A 40 11.34 17.92 -3.98
CA THR A 40 11.51 17.40 -2.63
C THR A 40 10.49 16.28 -2.47
N LYS A 41 10.94 15.11 -1.99
CA LYS A 41 10.04 14.01 -1.63
C LYS A 41 9.05 14.55 -0.60
N ARG A 42 7.90 15.02 -1.05
CA ARG A 42 6.84 15.53 -0.17
C ARG A 42 6.25 14.33 0.54
N LYS A 43 6.13 14.41 1.86
CA LYS A 43 5.34 13.45 2.62
C LYS A 43 3.94 13.46 2.02
N ARG A 44 3.39 12.30 1.71
CA ARG A 44 2.02 12.19 1.20
C ARG A 44 1.10 12.72 2.31
N GLU A 45 0.56 13.92 2.12
CA GLU A 45 -0.33 14.57 3.10
C GLU A 45 -1.69 13.91 3.16
N ASP A 46 -2.10 13.24 2.07
CA ASP A 46 -3.34 12.48 1.99
C ASP A 46 -3.09 11.00 2.33
N SER A 47 -3.20 10.68 3.62
CA SER A 47 -3.07 9.32 4.15
C SER A 47 -4.32 8.47 3.95
N GLU A 48 -5.47 9.07 3.63
CA GLU A 48 -6.74 8.35 3.38
C GLU A 48 -6.84 7.81 1.95
N GLY A 49 -5.89 8.13 1.06
CA GLY A 49 -5.76 7.48 -0.24
C GLY A 49 -6.94 7.76 -1.18
N ASN A 50 -7.45 9.00 -1.22
CA ASN A 50 -8.46 9.38 -2.21
C ASN A 50 -7.84 9.43 -3.62
N VAL A 51 -7.88 8.30 -4.33
CA VAL A 51 -7.35 8.14 -5.70
C VAL A 51 -8.31 8.68 -6.77
N ARG A 52 -9.54 9.09 -6.43
CA ARG A 52 -10.50 9.64 -7.42
C ARG A 52 -11.16 10.93 -6.94
N SER A 53 -11.18 11.90 -7.87
CA SER A 53 -11.94 13.15 -7.91
C SER A 53 -12.47 13.65 -6.56
N SER A 54 -11.83 14.68 -6.02
CA SER A 54 -12.26 15.46 -4.85
C SER A 54 -13.63 16.15 -5.00
N SER A 55 -14.33 15.97 -6.13
CA SER A 55 -15.62 16.62 -6.42
C SER A 55 -16.77 16.10 -5.56
N LYS A 56 -16.64 14.90 -4.96
CA LYS A 56 -17.73 14.31 -4.15
C LYS A 56 -17.23 13.84 -2.79
N VAL A 57 -18.00 14.19 -1.77
CA VAL A 57 -17.77 13.72 -0.40
C VAL A 57 -17.95 12.19 -0.35
N PRO A 58 -17.09 11.44 0.36
CA PRO A 58 -17.23 10.00 0.57
C PRO A 58 -18.60 9.59 1.13
N ARG A 59 -19.12 8.44 0.69
CA ARG A 59 -20.46 7.93 1.07
C ARG A 59 -20.60 7.66 2.58
N ASP A 60 -19.51 7.32 3.26
CA ASP A 60 -19.50 7.10 4.71
C ASP A 60 -19.61 8.42 5.51
N LYS A 61 -19.30 9.56 4.88
CA LYS A 61 -19.30 10.90 5.50
C LYS A 61 -20.50 11.73 5.07
N SER A 62 -21.03 11.56 3.85
CA SER A 62 -22.07 12.42 3.27
C SER A 62 -23.39 12.46 4.04
N GLY A 63 -23.69 11.43 4.84
CA GLY A 63 -24.94 11.35 5.62
C GLY A 63 -24.78 11.70 7.11
N VAL A 64 -23.60 12.14 7.55
CA VAL A 64 -23.31 12.37 8.97
C VAL A 64 -23.03 13.84 9.21
N ARG A 65 -23.74 14.43 10.20
CA ARG A 65 -23.65 15.86 10.52
C ARG A 65 -22.28 16.27 11.06
N ASP A 66 -21.81 15.58 12.11
CA ASP A 66 -20.60 15.96 12.85
C ASP A 66 -19.54 14.86 12.87
N VAL A 67 -18.27 15.26 13.00
CA VAL A 67 -17.13 14.34 13.16
C VAL A 67 -17.31 13.43 14.38
N LYS A 68 -17.87 13.95 15.49
CA LYS A 68 -18.17 13.16 16.70
C LYS A 68 -19.19 12.04 16.43
N MET A 69 -20.18 12.30 15.56
CA MET A 69 -21.14 11.28 15.16
C MET A 69 -20.49 10.26 14.21
N ALA A 70 -19.61 10.70 13.32
CA ALA A 70 -18.89 9.82 12.41
C ALA A 70 -17.98 8.84 13.17
N THR A 71 -17.25 9.31 14.20
CA THR A 71 -16.44 8.43 15.05
C THR A 71 -17.29 7.45 15.86
N LYS A 72 -18.45 7.89 16.38
CA LYS A 72 -19.41 7.01 17.04
C LYS A 72 -19.95 5.94 16.10
N ALA A 73 -20.35 6.31 14.87
CA ALA A 73 -20.83 5.37 13.86
C ALA A 73 -19.77 4.34 13.50
N ARG A 74 -18.51 4.76 13.31
CA ARG A 74 -17.37 3.85 13.09
C ARG A 74 -17.16 2.88 14.26
N LYS A 75 -17.34 3.33 15.50
CA LYS A 75 -17.25 2.47 16.70
C LYS A 75 -18.37 1.43 16.75
N ILE A 76 -19.61 1.83 16.43
CA ILE A 76 -20.76 0.92 16.38
C ILE A 76 -20.57 -0.13 15.28
N ASN A 77 -20.08 0.26 14.11
CA ASN A 77 -19.78 -0.67 13.02
C ASN A 77 -18.76 -1.74 13.45
N LYS A 78 -17.62 -1.34 14.01
CA LYS A 78 -16.60 -2.26 14.54
C LYS A 78 -17.13 -3.17 15.64
N LEU A 79 -18.05 -2.67 16.47
CA LEU A 79 -18.69 -3.48 17.51
C LEU A 79 -19.59 -4.56 16.89
N GLY A 80 -20.35 -4.23 15.84
CA GLY A 80 -21.19 -5.18 15.10
C GLY A 80 -20.38 -6.30 14.44
N GLN A 81 -19.19 -5.99 13.93
CA GLN A 81 -18.29 -6.98 13.30
C GLN A 81 -17.69 -8.01 14.29
N ARG A 82 -17.78 -7.80 15.61
CA ARG A 82 -17.14 -8.71 16.57
C ARG A 82 -17.67 -10.15 16.50
N LYS A 83 -18.98 -10.33 16.28
CA LYS A 83 -19.58 -11.68 16.25
C LYS A 83 -19.08 -12.49 15.05
N MET A 84 -19.05 -11.89 13.87
CA MET A 84 -18.54 -12.56 12.67
C MET A 84 -17.04 -12.84 12.74
N ASN A 85 -16.26 -11.95 13.37
CA ASN A 85 -14.83 -12.15 13.54
C ASN A 85 -14.53 -13.24 14.58
N LEU A 86 -15.40 -13.41 15.58
CA LEU A 86 -15.31 -14.50 16.54
C LEU A 86 -15.47 -15.86 15.84
N ASP A 87 -16.41 -15.95 14.91
CA ASP A 87 -16.62 -17.11 14.03
C ASP A 87 -15.54 -17.25 12.93
N ALA A 88 -14.54 -16.37 12.89
CA ALA A 88 -13.49 -16.30 11.86
C ALA A 88 -14.02 -16.20 10.41
N ARG A 89 -15.14 -15.51 10.20
CA ARG A 89 -15.71 -15.29 8.86
C ARG A 89 -14.86 -14.32 8.06
N LEU A 90 -14.77 -14.53 6.74
CA LEU A 90 -13.99 -13.65 5.85
C LEU A 90 -14.61 -12.24 5.73
N GLY A 91 -15.92 -12.14 5.84
CA GLY A 91 -16.67 -10.91 5.61
C GLY A 91 -18.16 -11.07 5.93
N GLU A 92 -18.91 -9.97 5.87
CA GLU A 92 -20.37 -10.02 6.06
C GLU A 92 -21.08 -10.87 5.00
N SER A 93 -20.45 -11.01 3.83
CA SER A 93 -20.93 -11.86 2.72
C SER A 93 -20.67 -13.35 2.95
N ASP A 94 -19.79 -13.71 3.89
CA ASP A 94 -19.46 -15.09 4.19
C ASP A 94 -20.55 -15.73 5.07
N ARG A 95 -21.50 -16.36 4.38
CA ARG A 95 -22.65 -17.04 4.95
C ARG A 95 -22.68 -18.53 4.60
N ARG A 96 -21.51 -19.13 4.35
CA ARG A 96 -21.40 -20.55 4.00
C ARG A 96 -21.81 -21.42 5.19
N ILE A 97 -22.72 -22.36 4.94
CA ILE A 97 -23.10 -23.39 5.91
C ILE A 97 -22.31 -24.66 5.58
N PHE A 98 -21.48 -25.12 6.51
CA PHE A 98 -20.73 -26.36 6.35
C PHE A 98 -21.59 -27.57 6.67
N THR A 99 -21.41 -28.65 5.92
CA THR A 99 -22.04 -29.93 6.24
C THR A 99 -21.24 -30.62 7.35
N GLU A 100 -21.76 -30.61 8.57
CA GLU A 100 -21.07 -31.23 9.72
C GLU A 100 -20.94 -32.75 9.57
N LYS A 101 -22.01 -33.41 9.08
CA LYS A 101 -22.07 -34.87 8.93
C LYS A 101 -22.32 -35.28 7.49
N PRO A 102 -21.30 -35.25 6.60
CA PRO A 102 -21.51 -35.64 5.22
C PRO A 102 -21.73 -37.16 5.09
N LYS A 103 -22.77 -37.55 4.36
CA LYS A 103 -23.24 -38.95 4.24
C LYS A 103 -22.14 -39.94 3.84
N HIS A 104 -21.32 -39.59 2.86
CA HIS A 104 -20.23 -40.44 2.34
C HIS A 104 -19.06 -40.67 3.33
N LEU A 105 -19.10 -40.09 4.53
CA LEU A 105 -18.22 -40.44 5.65
C LEU A 105 -18.90 -41.36 6.67
N PHE A 106 -20.21 -41.19 6.90
CA PHE A 106 -20.93 -41.79 8.03
C PHE A 106 -21.92 -42.89 7.63
N SER A 107 -22.09 -43.15 6.34
CA SER A 107 -23.03 -44.13 5.81
C SER A 107 -22.31 -45.17 4.97
N GLY A 108 -22.76 -46.43 5.06
CA GLY A 108 -22.19 -47.57 4.34
C GLY A 108 -21.13 -48.33 5.16
N LYS A 109 -20.81 -49.54 4.70
CA LYS A 109 -19.72 -50.37 5.22
C LYS A 109 -18.77 -50.68 4.08
N ARG A 110 -17.47 -50.77 4.37
CA ARG A 110 -16.46 -51.20 3.39
C ARG A 110 -16.53 -52.72 3.23
N SER A 111 -16.79 -53.20 2.01
CA SER A 111 -16.77 -54.62 1.67
C SER A 111 -15.39 -55.03 1.12
N SER A 112 -15.16 -56.34 0.95
CA SER A 112 -14.03 -56.83 0.17
C SER A 112 -14.20 -56.44 -1.30
N GLY A 113 -13.18 -55.81 -1.90
CA GLY A 113 -13.21 -55.35 -3.29
C GLY A 113 -12.90 -53.85 -3.43
N LYS A 114 -13.64 -53.17 -4.31
CA LYS A 114 -13.43 -51.75 -4.62
C LYS A 114 -13.84 -50.84 -3.46
N THR A 115 -12.99 -49.88 -3.13
CA THR A 115 -13.23 -48.88 -2.09
C THR A 115 -13.62 -47.53 -2.71
N ASP A 116 -14.39 -46.73 -1.96
CA ASP A 116 -14.86 -45.40 -2.41
C ASP A 116 -13.75 -44.33 -2.43
N ARG A 117 -12.67 -44.55 -1.66
CA ARG A 117 -11.52 -43.64 -1.56
C ARG A 117 -10.23 -44.44 -1.62
N ARG A 118 -9.17 -43.76 -2.03
CA ARG A 118 -7.80 -44.29 -2.12
C ARG A 118 -7.17 -44.42 -0.74
#